data_AF-A0A0Q9PRQ5-F1
#
_entry.id   AF-A0A0Q9PRQ5-F1
#
_cell.length_a   1.000
_cell.length_b   1.000
_cell.length_c   1.000
_cell.angle_alpha   90.00
_cell.angle_beta   90.00
_cell.angle_gamma   90.00
#
_symmetry.space_group_name_H-M   'P 1'
#
loop_
_entity.id
_entity.type
_entity.pdbx_description
1 polymer ?
#
loop_
_entity_poly.entity_id
_entity_poly.type
_entity_poly.pdbx_seq_one_letter_code
_entity_poly.pdbx_strand_id
1 'polypeptide(L)'
;MNPSHNFRFIERDYWYQKALCDTDHLLPAQIDDMLDEAHTYYADYTFKFYDDGSVTIIDNDTNNRIKPKELTGAVYDFYIRKRIYMIKANLIEKQLQHAN
;
A
#
# COMPACT_ATOMS: atom_id res chain seq x y z
N MET A 1 -8.13 -21.42 -8.58
CA MET A 1 -7.84 -20.37 -7.59
C MET A 1 -8.14 -19.03 -8.25
N ASN A 2 -8.78 -18.09 -7.54
CA ASN A 2 -8.96 -16.73 -8.08
C ASN A 2 -7.58 -16.06 -8.14
N PRO A 3 -7.13 -15.51 -9.29
CA PRO A 3 -5.85 -14.82 -9.36
C PRO A 3 -5.82 -13.66 -8.37
N SER A 4 -4.62 -13.38 -7.86
CA SER A 4 -4.45 -12.39 -6.81
C SER A 4 -3.15 -11.63 -6.95
N HIS A 5 -3.21 -10.36 -6.59
CA HIS A 5 -2.11 -9.40 -6.68
C HIS A 5 -1.72 -8.98 -5.27
N ASN A 6 -0.49 -9.34 -4.88
CA ASN A 6 0.02 -9.09 -3.54
C ASN A 6 0.85 -7.80 -3.53
N PHE A 7 0.62 -6.95 -2.54
CA PHE A 7 1.43 -5.77 -2.28
C PHE A 7 1.71 -5.66 -0.79
N ARG A 8 2.97 -5.48 -0.41
CA ARG A 8 3.36 -5.11 0.95
C ARG A 8 3.47 -3.59 1.05
N PHE A 9 2.97 -3.04 2.13
CA PHE A 9 3.08 -1.63 2.48
C PHE A 9 3.77 -1.52 3.83
N ILE A 10 4.92 -0.87 3.85
CA ILE A 10 5.65 -0.52 5.08
C ILE A 10 5.55 0.99 5.22
N GLU A 11 4.91 1.45 6.28
CA GLU A 11 4.64 2.88 6.48
C GLU A 11 5.92 3.70 6.64
N ARG A 12 6.95 3.13 7.29
CA ARG A 12 8.27 3.78 7.40
C ARG A 12 8.87 4.04 6.01
N ASP A 13 8.85 3.06 5.12
CA ASP A 13 9.36 3.19 3.75
C ASP A 13 8.57 4.25 2.97
N TYR A 14 7.25 4.30 3.15
CA TYR A 14 6.41 5.33 2.53
C TYR A 14 6.85 6.74 2.95
N TRP A 15 7.02 6.98 4.25
CA TRP A 15 7.42 8.30 4.75
C TRP A 15 8.86 8.64 4.38
N TYR A 16 9.74 7.66 4.39
CA TYR A 16 11.13 7.82 3.95
C TYR A 16 11.19 8.27 2.48
N GLN A 17 10.50 7.56 1.59
CA GLN A 17 10.45 7.93 0.17
C GLN A 17 9.79 9.29 -0.05
N LYS A 18 8.75 9.60 0.72
CA LYS A 18 8.10 10.90 0.65
C LYS A 18 9.03 12.03 1.08
N ALA A 19 9.75 11.88 2.19
CA ALA A 19 10.71 12.87 2.64
C ALA A 19 11.86 13.07 1.64
N LEU A 20 12.35 11.99 1.03
CA LEU A 20 13.33 12.07 -0.06
C LEU A 20 12.82 12.84 -1.28
N CYS A 21 11.54 12.70 -1.63
CA CYS A 21 10.97 13.42 -2.76
C CYS A 21 10.62 14.88 -2.45
N ASP A 22 10.23 15.18 -1.21
CA ASP A 22 9.73 16.50 -0.81
C ASP A 22 10.87 17.43 -0.34
N THR A 23 12.09 16.93 -0.10
CA THR A 23 13.20 17.73 0.43
C THR A 23 14.50 17.54 -0.36
N ASP A 24 15.07 18.66 -0.85
CA ASP A 24 16.40 18.67 -1.49
C ASP A 24 17.54 18.88 -0.49
N HIS A 25 17.23 19.06 0.80
CA HIS A 25 18.17 19.55 1.81
C HIS A 25 18.46 18.55 2.93
N LEU A 26 17.67 17.48 3.06
CA LEU A 26 17.91 16.45 4.06
C LEU A 26 18.72 15.32 3.44
N LEU A 27 19.79 14.93 4.13
CA LEU A 27 20.53 13.73 3.79
C LEU A 27 19.71 12.49 4.20
N PRO A 28 19.84 11.36 3.49
CA PRO A 28 19.18 10.10 3.84
C PRO A 28 19.26 9.72 5.33
N ALA A 29 20.43 9.84 5.94
CA ALA A 29 20.62 9.51 7.36
C ALA A 29 19.82 10.42 8.30
N GLN A 30 19.66 11.71 7.95
CA GLN A 30 18.86 12.63 8.75
C GLN A 30 17.36 12.32 8.64
N ILE A 31 16.92 11.76 7.52
CA ILE A 31 15.55 11.28 7.35
C ILE A 31 15.33 10.04 8.22
N ASP A 32 16.29 9.10 8.25
CA ASP A 32 16.21 7.94 9.14
C ASP A 32 16.13 8.35 10.61
N ASP A 33 17.03 9.23 11.07
CA ASP A 33 17.03 9.74 12.44
C ASP A 33 15.69 10.41 12.78
N MET A 34 15.17 11.25 11.87
CA MET A 34 13.88 11.92 12.04
C MET A 34 12.71 10.93 12.15
N LEU A 35 12.70 9.87 11.33
CA LEU A 35 11.65 8.85 11.37
C LEU A 35 11.72 8.03 12.65
N ASP A 36 12.92 7.63 13.07
CA ASP A 36 13.13 6.87 14.30
C ASP A 36 12.73 7.68 15.55
N GLU A 37 12.92 9.00 15.54
CA GLU A 37 12.45 9.90 16.61
C GLU A 37 10.95 10.16 16.56
N ALA A 38 10.36 10.27 15.36
CA ALA A 38 8.99 10.70 15.20
C ALA A 38 7.96 9.68 15.69
N HIS A 39 8.20 8.38 15.47
CA HIS A 39 7.21 7.33 15.72
C HIS A 39 7.82 6.10 16.36
N THR A 40 7.14 5.58 17.38
CA THR A 40 7.47 4.30 17.99
C THR A 40 6.94 3.09 17.22
N TYR A 41 6.04 3.31 16.26
CA TYR A 41 5.37 2.26 15.51
C TYR A 41 5.05 2.72 14.08
N TYR A 42 5.29 1.83 13.11
CA TYR A 42 4.96 2.00 11.71
C TYR A 42 4.18 0.78 11.24
N ALA A 43 3.06 0.98 10.55
CA ALA A 43 2.27 -0.14 10.05
C ALA A 43 3.01 -0.91 8.94
N ASP A 44 2.98 -2.24 9.01
CA ASP A 44 3.48 -3.14 7.97
C ASP A 44 2.41 -4.14 7.54
N TYR A 45 1.70 -3.84 6.45
CA TYR A 45 0.55 -4.61 6.01
C TYR A 45 0.78 -5.28 4.65
N THR A 46 0.29 -6.51 4.52
CA THR A 46 0.20 -7.23 3.26
C THR A 46 -1.23 -7.16 2.72
N PHE A 47 -1.37 -6.59 1.53
CA PHE A 47 -2.62 -6.54 0.77
C PHE A 47 -2.62 -7.62 -0.31
N LYS A 48 -3.70 -8.39 -0.36
CA LYS A 48 -3.97 -9.37 -1.40
C LYS A 48 -5.27 -8.98 -2.10
N PHE A 49 -5.15 -8.37 -3.27
CA PHE A 49 -6.30 -8.01 -4.12
C PHE A 49 -6.65 -9.16 -5.04
N TYR A 50 -7.94 -9.39 -5.25
CA TYR A 50 -8.45 -10.42 -6.13
C TYR A 50 -9.15 -9.80 -7.33
N ASP A 51 -9.23 -10.53 -8.44
CA ASP A 51 -9.83 -10.03 -9.68
C ASP A 51 -11.36 -9.82 -9.57
N ASP A 52 -11.99 -10.39 -8.54
CA ASP A 52 -13.40 -10.13 -8.18
C ASP A 52 -13.60 -8.81 -7.41
N GLY A 53 -12.52 -8.06 -7.16
CA GLY A 53 -12.55 -6.78 -6.45
C GLY A 53 -12.54 -6.89 -4.91
N SER A 54 -12.51 -8.12 -4.37
CA SER A 54 -12.29 -8.35 -2.94
C SER A 54 -10.83 -8.14 -2.56
N VAL A 55 -10.58 -7.98 -1.25
CA VAL A 55 -9.24 -7.78 -0.71
C VAL A 55 -9.11 -8.53 0.62
N THR A 56 -7.97 -9.16 0.84
CA THR A 56 -7.52 -9.59 2.17
C THR A 56 -6.37 -8.69 2.60
N ILE A 57 -6.42 -8.18 3.83
CA ILE A 57 -5.37 -7.34 4.40
C ILE A 57 -4.89 -8.06 5.66
N ILE A 58 -3.59 -8.26 5.77
CA ILE A 58 -2.92 -8.88 6.91
C ILE A 58 -1.99 -7.84 7.53
N ASP A 59 -2.13 -7.64 8.83
CA ASP A 59 -1.11 -6.97 9.63
C ASP A 59 0.05 -7.95 9.84
N ASN A 60 1.24 -7.61 9.33
CA ASN A 60 2.39 -8.52 9.37
C ASN A 60 3.01 -8.62 10.77
N ASP A 61 2.74 -7.66 11.67
CA ASP A 61 3.26 -7.69 13.04
C ASP A 61 2.43 -8.63 13.92
N THR A 62 1.10 -8.50 13.84
CA THR A 62 0.17 -9.27 14.68
C THR A 62 -0.42 -10.50 13.99
N ASN A 63 -0.19 -10.63 12.68
CA ASN A 63 -0.77 -11.63 11.79
C ASN A 63 -2.32 -11.61 11.76
N ASN A 64 -2.92 -10.52 12.19
CA ASN A 64 -4.37 -10.35 12.22
C ASN A 64 -4.92 -9.91 10.86
N ARG A 65 -6.17 -10.28 10.58
CA ARG A 65 -6.91 -9.77 9.43
C ARG A 65 -7.48 -8.39 9.74
N ILE A 66 -7.18 -7.43 8.87
CA ILE A 66 -7.66 -6.05 8.97
C ILE A 66 -8.77 -5.82 7.94
N LYS A 67 -9.85 -5.13 8.32
CA LYS A 67 -10.89 -4.69 7.36
C LYS A 67 -10.51 -3.33 6.78
N PRO A 68 -10.89 -3.04 5.52
CA PRO A 68 -10.60 -1.75 4.89
C PRO A 68 -11.05 -0.52 5.70
N LYS A 69 -12.16 -0.64 6.45
CA LYS A 69 -12.70 0.44 7.29
C LYS A 69 -11.85 0.75 8.54
N GLU A 70 -10.92 -0.13 8.89
CA GLU A 70 -10.02 0.00 10.04
C GLU A 70 -8.70 0.66 9.62
N LEU A 71 -8.46 0.83 8.32
CA LEU A 71 -7.28 1.52 7.81
C LEU A 71 -7.39 3.02 8.03
N THR A 72 -6.27 3.65 8.35
CA THR A 72 -6.15 5.10 8.49
C THR A 72 -4.86 5.61 7.85
N GLY A 73 -4.73 6.93 7.68
CA GLY A 73 -3.47 7.57 7.27
C GLY A 73 -2.92 7.09 5.92
N ALA A 74 -1.60 6.92 5.85
CA ALA A 74 -0.88 6.55 4.62
C ALA A 74 -1.29 5.17 4.10
N VAL A 75 -1.56 4.23 5.01
CA VAL A 75 -2.04 2.89 4.68
C VAL A 75 -3.39 2.94 3.94
N TYR A 76 -4.32 3.78 4.41
CA TYR A 76 -5.62 3.95 3.76
C TYR A 76 -5.48 4.59 2.38
N ASP A 77 -4.67 5.63 2.23
CA ASP A 77 -4.38 6.25 0.92
C ASP A 77 -3.79 5.22 -0.05
N PHE A 78 -2.82 4.43 0.40
CA PHE A 78 -2.24 3.33 -0.37
C PHE A 78 -3.30 2.33 -0.85
N TYR A 79 -4.17 1.87 0.06
CA TYR A 79 -5.26 0.95 -0.26
C TYR A 79 -6.17 1.50 -1.36
N ILE A 80 -6.62 2.75 -1.24
CA ILE A 80 -7.52 3.38 -2.21
C ILE A 80 -6.85 3.50 -3.58
N ARG A 81 -5.59 3.97 -3.63
CA ARG A 81 -4.85 4.11 -4.90
C ARG A 81 -4.66 2.76 -5.60
N LYS A 82 -4.25 1.73 -4.84
CA LYS A 82 -4.10 0.38 -5.40
C LYS A 82 -5.43 -0.19 -5.86
N ARG A 83 -6.52 0.04 -5.12
CA ARG A 83 -7.85 -0.40 -5.54
C ARG A 83 -8.28 0.23 -6.87
N ILE A 84 -8.08 1.53 -7.03
CA ILE A 84 -8.36 2.24 -8.29
C ILE A 84 -7.50 1.69 -9.43
N TYR A 85 -6.21 1.47 -9.18
CA TYR A 85 -5.30 0.88 -10.16
C TYR A 85 -5.80 -0.49 -10.64
N MET A 86 -6.17 -1.38 -9.72
CA MET A 86 -6.69 -2.71 -10.05
C MET A 86 -7.98 -2.65 -10.87
N ILE A 87 -8.91 -1.76 -10.52
CA ILE A 87 -10.16 -1.56 -11.28
C ILE A 87 -9.87 -1.13 -12.72
N LYS A 88 -8.93 -0.20 -12.92
CA LYS A 88 -8.54 0.28 -14.24
C LYS A 88 -7.88 -0.83 -15.07
N ALA A 89 -6.97 -1.60 -14.47
CA ALA A 89 -6.30 -2.71 -15.15
C ALA A 89 -7.32 -3.76 -15.63
N ASN A 90 -8.24 -4.18 -14.75
CA ASN A 90 -9.27 -5.16 -15.08
C ASN A 90 -10.22 -4.66 -16.19
N LEU A 91 -10.57 -3.35 -16.16
CA LEU A 91 -11.37 -2.74 -17.23
C LEU A 91 -10.67 -2.83 -18.60
N ILE A 92 -9.38 -2.51 -18.65
CA ILE A 92 -8.59 -2.57 -19.89
C ILE A 92 -8.51 -4.02 -20.41
N GLU A 93 -8.24 -4.98 -19.53
CA GLU A 93 -8.19 -6.40 -19.89
C GLU A 93 -9.51 -6.89 -20.51
N LYS A 94 -10.65 -6.51 -19.91
CA LYS A 94 -11.97 -6.86 -20.45
C LYS A 94 -12.25 -6.21 -21.80
N GLN A 95 -11.87 -4.94 -21.98
CA GLN A 95 -12.00 -4.27 -23.28
C GLN A 95 -11.21 -5.00 -24.36
N LEU A 96 -9.99 -5.44 -24.06
CA LEU A 96 -9.15 -6.21 -24.99
C LEU A 96 -9.75 -7.59 -25.32
N GLN A 97 -10.37 -8.26 -24.36
CA GLN A 97 -11.04 -9.55 -24.59
C GLN A 97 -12.25 -9.42 -25.52
N HIS A 98 -13.03 -8.33 -25.40
CA HIS A 98 -14.22 -8.09 -26.21
C HIS A 98 -13.95 -7.41 -27.56
N ALA A 99 -12.73 -6.90 -27.78
CA ALA A 99 -12.30 -6.33 -29.05
C ALA A 99 -11.80 -7.38 -30.06
N ASN A 100 -11.74 -8.66 -29.65
CA ASN A 100 -11.37 -9.81 -30.48
C ASN A 100 -12.59 -10.63 -30.91
#